data_AF-A0AAV5JMJ1-F1
#
_entry.id   AF-A0AAV5JMJ1-F1
#
_cell.length_a   1.000
_cell.length_b   1.000
_cell.length_c   1.000
_cell.angle_alpha   90.00
_cell.angle_beta   90.00
_cell.angle_gamma   90.00
#
_symmetry.space_group_name_H-M   'P 1'
#
loop_
_entity.id
_entity.type
_entity.pdbx_description
1 polymer ?
#
loop_
_entity_poly.entity_id
_entity_poly.type
_entity_poly.pdbx_seq_one_letter_code
_entity_poly.pdbx_strand_id
1 'polypeptide(L)'
;MEELKLTGNHLKGSRPILTFSANFEKDAHWKLMKEVITQIFGTPKEYRKSKPYYDHVFVFSIVDDHIWFRNYQITVPHNESDKVARGGLDKMTLVEVGPRFCLNPIKIFGGSFGGPTLYENPFYISPNQIRALEKRQKAGKYAKKVKAKTRRKMHELSNPLEPDEFADMWKD
;
A
#
# COMPACT_ATOMS: atom_id res chain seq x y z
N MET A 1 -15.16 -3.92 -11.02
CA MET A 1 -14.47 -2.76 -10.43
C MET A 1 -15.54 -1.91 -9.80
N GLU A 2 -15.57 -1.84 -8.47
CA GLU A 2 -16.69 -1.30 -7.68
C GLU A 2 -16.34 0.05 -7.02
N GLU A 3 -15.13 0.56 -7.27
CA GLU A 3 -14.67 1.84 -6.74
C GLU A 3 -15.16 2.99 -7.63
N LEU A 4 -16.08 3.81 -7.10
CA LEU A 4 -16.78 4.89 -7.81
C LEU A 4 -15.86 5.91 -8.52
N LYS A 5 -14.60 6.01 -8.09
CA LYS A 5 -13.61 6.97 -8.61
C LYS A 5 -12.88 6.49 -9.87
N LEU A 6 -13.12 5.26 -10.30
CA LEU A 6 -12.45 4.65 -11.45
C LEU A 6 -13.43 4.56 -12.62
N THR A 7 -13.43 5.58 -13.47
CA THR A 7 -14.42 5.76 -14.54
C THR A 7 -13.94 5.24 -15.89
N GLY A 8 -12.65 4.92 -16.03
CA GLY A 8 -12.09 4.41 -17.28
C GLY A 8 -12.43 2.96 -17.55
N ASN A 9 -12.38 2.55 -18.83
CA ASN A 9 -12.54 1.18 -19.27
C ASN A 9 -11.70 0.91 -20.52
N HIS A 10 -11.04 -0.23 -20.61
CA HIS A 10 -10.22 -0.57 -21.77
C HIS A 10 -10.45 -2.01 -22.22
N LEU A 11 -10.11 -2.29 -23.48
CA LEU A 11 -10.25 -3.59 -24.10
C LEU A 11 -9.45 -4.65 -23.35
N LYS A 12 -10.13 -5.72 -22.93
CA LYS A 12 -9.48 -6.93 -22.43
C LYS A 12 -8.61 -7.56 -23.52
N GLY A 13 -7.33 -7.77 -23.21
CA GLY A 13 -6.34 -8.32 -24.13
C GLY A 13 -5.69 -7.30 -25.05
N SER A 14 -6.01 -6.01 -24.93
CA SER A 14 -5.16 -4.97 -25.54
C SER A 14 -3.78 -4.98 -24.89
N ARG A 15 -2.77 -4.51 -25.64
CA ARG A 15 -1.39 -4.52 -25.17
C ARG A 15 -1.15 -3.25 -24.34
N PRO A 16 -0.75 -3.36 -23.07
CA PRO A 16 -0.46 -2.20 -22.25
C PRO A 16 0.85 -1.54 -22.69
N ILE A 17 0.89 -0.21 -22.62
CA ILE A 17 2.16 0.53 -22.63
C ILE A 17 2.68 0.57 -21.20
N LEU A 18 3.91 0.11 -20.98
CA LEU A 18 4.54 0.16 -19.66
C LEU A 18 5.38 1.43 -19.53
N THR A 19 5.10 2.24 -18.52
CA THR A 19 5.84 3.45 -18.20
C THR A 19 6.49 3.30 -16.84
N PHE A 20 7.80 3.51 -16.78
CA PHE A 20 8.58 3.45 -15.55
C PHE A 20 9.15 4.83 -15.23
N SER A 21 9.06 5.24 -13.96
CA SER A 21 9.75 6.45 -13.49
C SER A 21 11.28 6.31 -13.60
N ALA A 22 12.00 7.41 -13.81
CA ALA A 22 13.47 7.42 -13.88
C ALA A 22 14.16 6.87 -12.63
N ASN A 23 13.45 6.82 -11.48
CA ASN A 23 13.95 6.25 -10.24
C ASN A 23 14.32 4.76 -10.36
N PHE A 24 13.72 4.03 -11.31
CA PHE A 24 14.05 2.61 -11.52
C PHE A 24 15.47 2.37 -12.02
N GLU A 25 16.16 3.40 -12.52
CA GLU A 25 17.52 3.28 -13.08
C GLU A 25 18.62 3.65 -12.09
N LYS A 26 18.27 4.09 -10.88
CA LYS A 26 19.24 4.51 -9.86
C LYS A 26 20.01 3.33 -9.27
N ASP A 27 19.30 2.36 -8.70
CA ASP A 27 19.91 1.22 -8.00
C ASP A 27 19.79 -0.09 -8.77
N ALA A 28 20.73 -1.01 -8.54
CA ALA A 28 20.74 -2.31 -9.21
C ALA A 28 19.49 -3.16 -8.90
N HIS A 29 19.01 -3.12 -7.65
CA HIS A 29 17.81 -3.86 -7.27
C HIS A 29 16.55 -3.30 -7.97
N TRP A 30 16.46 -1.98 -8.15
CA TRP A 30 15.37 -1.36 -8.91
C TRP A 30 15.42 -1.68 -10.41
N LYS A 31 16.62 -1.73 -11.00
CA LYS A 31 16.79 -2.18 -12.40
C LYS A 31 16.30 -3.61 -12.59
N LEU A 32 16.66 -4.50 -11.66
CA LEU A 32 16.18 -5.88 -11.68
C LEU A 32 14.65 -5.94 -11.55
N MET A 33 14.07 -5.15 -10.64
CA MET A 33 12.61 -5.07 -10.50
C MET A 33 11.93 -4.54 -11.77
N LYS A 34 12.51 -3.55 -12.45
CA LYS A 34 12.00 -3.03 -13.74
C LYS A 34 11.95 -4.13 -14.80
N GLU A 35 12.99 -4.94 -14.92
CA GLU A 35 13.04 -6.06 -15.87
C GLU A 35 11.99 -7.13 -15.54
N VAL A 36 11.89 -7.53 -14.28
CA VAL A 36 10.91 -8.54 -13.83
C VAL A 36 9.47 -8.04 -14.09
N ILE A 37 9.17 -6.79 -13.74
CA ILE A 37 7.85 -6.19 -13.98
C ILE A 37 7.55 -6.11 -15.48
N THR A 38 8.55 -5.76 -16.30
CA THR A 38 8.41 -5.71 -17.76
C THR A 38 8.04 -7.09 -18.32
N GLN A 39 8.62 -8.17 -17.79
CA GLN A 39 8.29 -9.53 -18.21
C GLN A 39 6.92 -10.00 -17.71
N ILE A 40 6.51 -9.59 -16.50
CA ILE A 40 5.21 -9.99 -15.92
C ILE A 40 4.04 -9.29 -16.61
N PHE A 41 4.14 -7.97 -16.80
CA PHE A 41 3.05 -7.14 -17.32
C PHE A 41 3.16 -6.88 -18.82
N GLY A 42 4.31 -7.17 -19.42
CA GLY A 42 4.51 -7.07 -20.86
C GLY A 42 3.71 -8.13 -21.60
N THR A 43 3.05 -7.74 -22.69
CA THR A 43 2.40 -8.69 -23.59
C THR A 43 3.34 -9.00 -24.75
N PRO A 44 3.78 -10.25 -24.93
CA PRO A 44 4.66 -10.61 -26.04
C PRO A 44 3.97 -10.36 -27.39
N LYS A 45 4.77 -10.13 -28.42
CA LYS A 45 4.28 -9.97 -29.79
C LYS A 45 3.56 -11.26 -30.21
N GLU A 46 2.43 -11.11 -30.90
CA GLU A 46 1.65 -12.24 -31.46
C GLU A 46 1.08 -13.22 -30.42
N TYR A 47 0.83 -12.77 -29.19
CA TYR A 47 0.11 -13.58 -28.22
C TYR A 47 -1.31 -13.91 -28.73
N ARG A 48 -1.71 -15.18 -28.66
CA ARG A 48 -2.96 -15.72 -29.25
C ARG A 48 -4.24 -14.94 -28.87
N LYS A 49 -4.28 -14.32 -27.69
CA LYS A 49 -5.45 -13.55 -27.21
C LYS A 49 -5.20 -12.03 -27.19
N SER A 50 -4.09 -11.57 -27.78
CA SER A 50 -3.79 -10.15 -27.87
C SER A 50 -4.63 -9.48 -28.94
N LYS A 51 -5.08 -8.27 -28.65
CA LYS A 51 -5.70 -7.37 -29.63
C LYS A 51 -4.63 -6.42 -30.19
N PRO A 52 -4.78 -5.95 -31.43
CA PRO A 52 -3.76 -5.15 -32.10
C PRO A 52 -3.61 -3.73 -31.53
N TYR A 53 -4.59 -3.24 -30.77
CA TYR A 53 -4.64 -1.86 -30.28
C TYR A 53 -3.96 -1.65 -28.92
N TYR A 54 -3.42 -0.45 -28.73
CA TYR A 54 -2.97 0.09 -27.45
C TYR A 54 -4.06 0.98 -26.90
N ASP A 55 -4.68 0.58 -25.79
CA ASP A 55 -5.85 1.24 -25.22
C ASP A 55 -5.58 1.75 -23.80
N HIS A 56 -4.51 1.26 -23.16
CA HIS A 56 -4.21 1.58 -21.78
C HIS A 56 -2.70 1.59 -21.49
N VAL A 57 -2.34 2.28 -20.42
CA VAL A 57 -0.99 2.49 -19.92
C VAL A 57 -0.91 2.02 -18.48
N PHE A 58 0.09 1.19 -18.19
CA PHE A 58 0.50 0.87 -16.83
C PHE A 58 1.65 1.77 -16.42
N VAL A 59 1.46 2.48 -15.31
CA VAL A 59 2.44 3.41 -14.76
C VAL A 59 2.99 2.83 -13.47
N PHE A 60 4.30 2.65 -13.44
CA PHE A 60 5.07 2.26 -12.27
C PHE A 60 5.91 3.45 -11.81
N SER A 61 5.67 3.89 -10.58
CA SER A 61 6.39 5.01 -9.97
C SER A 61 6.95 4.60 -8.61
N ILE A 62 8.17 5.03 -8.30
CA ILE A 62 8.79 4.79 -6.99
C ILE A 62 8.63 6.04 -6.14
N VAL A 63 7.92 5.91 -5.03
CA VAL A 63 7.73 6.96 -4.00
C VAL A 63 7.90 6.30 -2.63
N ASP A 64 8.73 6.88 -1.77
CA ASP A 64 9.06 6.36 -0.44
C ASP A 64 9.54 4.90 -0.45
N ASP A 65 10.38 4.50 -1.43
CA ASP A 65 10.84 3.12 -1.65
C ASP A 65 9.73 2.09 -1.89
N HIS A 66 8.53 2.57 -2.24
CA HIS A 66 7.41 1.75 -2.66
C HIS A 66 7.13 1.94 -4.14
N ILE A 67 6.79 0.83 -4.82
CA ILE A 67 6.35 0.85 -6.21
C ILE A 67 4.83 1.04 -6.24
N TRP A 68 4.40 2.18 -6.73
CA TRP A 68 3.00 2.50 -6.99
C TRP A 68 2.63 2.10 -8.41
N PHE A 69 1.57 1.30 -8.52
CA PHE A 69 0.97 0.90 -9.78
C PHE A 69 -0.32 1.67 -10.03
N ARG A 70 -0.45 2.19 -11.25
CA ARG A 70 -1.68 2.80 -11.76
C ARG A 70 -1.97 2.34 -13.18
N ASN A 71 -3.26 2.22 -13.49
CA ASN A 71 -3.76 1.85 -14.81
C ASN A 71 -4.64 2.95 -15.38
N TYR A 72 -4.26 3.46 -16.55
CA TYR A 72 -4.95 4.53 -17.26
C TYR A 72 -5.41 4.07 -18.63
N GLN A 73 -6.65 4.37 -18.98
CA GLN A 73 -7.15 4.32 -20.34
C GLN A 73 -6.63 5.53 -21.12
N ILE A 74 -6.29 5.30 -22.38
CA ILE A 74 -5.98 6.34 -23.36
C ILE A 74 -7.29 6.81 -23.98
N THR A 75 -7.64 8.08 -23.77
CA THR A 75 -8.82 8.69 -24.38
C THR A 75 -8.38 9.77 -25.35
N VAL A 76 -8.84 9.66 -26.59
CA VAL A 76 -8.65 10.69 -27.61
C VAL A 76 -10.04 11.25 -27.94
N PRO A 77 -10.30 12.55 -27.73
CA PRO A 77 -11.58 13.14 -28.07
C PRO A 77 -11.79 13.04 -29.59
N HIS A 78 -12.83 12.32 -29.99
CA HIS A 78 -13.19 12.15 -31.40
C HIS A 78 -14.29 13.16 -31.75
N ASN A 79 -14.01 14.08 -32.68
CA ASN A 79 -15.05 14.83 -33.36
C ASN A 79 -15.55 13.97 -34.53
N GLU A 80 -16.87 13.81 -34.66
CA GLU A 80 -17.53 12.87 -35.59
C GLU A 80 -17.12 13.01 -37.08
N SER A 81 -16.43 14.08 -37.45
CA SER A 81 -16.03 14.40 -38.82
C SER A 81 -14.63 13.93 -39.24
N ASP A 82 -13.76 13.47 -38.34
CA ASP A 82 -12.37 13.19 -38.69
C ASP A 82 -12.02 11.70 -38.63
N LYS A 83 -11.72 11.11 -39.79
CA LYS A 83 -10.90 9.89 -39.90
C LYS A 83 -9.51 10.18 -39.29
N VAL A 84 -9.39 10.07 -37.97
CA VAL A 84 -8.18 10.26 -37.14
C VAL A 84 -7.15 11.18 -37.81
N ALA A 85 -7.49 12.46 -37.97
CA ALA A 85 -6.52 13.46 -38.36
C ALA A 85 -5.51 13.61 -37.21
N ARG A 86 -4.22 13.66 -37.54
CA ARG A 86 -3.10 13.77 -36.56
C ARG A 86 -3.28 14.92 -35.54
N GLY A 87 -4.15 15.89 -35.81
CA GLY A 87 -4.48 16.99 -34.89
C GLY A 87 -5.27 16.60 -33.63
N GLY A 88 -5.85 15.40 -33.56
CA GLY A 88 -6.51 14.91 -32.34
C GLY A 88 -5.54 14.42 -31.25
N LEU A 89 -4.27 14.15 -31.61
CA LEU A 89 -3.28 13.60 -30.68
C LEU A 89 -2.88 14.60 -29.58
N ASP A 90 -2.92 15.90 -29.88
CA ASP A 90 -2.56 16.97 -28.94
C ASP A 90 -3.53 17.08 -27.75
N LYS A 91 -4.72 16.48 -27.88
CA LYS A 91 -5.75 16.47 -26.83
C LYS A 91 -5.92 15.10 -26.17
N MET A 92 -4.93 14.21 -26.29
CA MET A 92 -4.95 12.91 -25.63
C MET A 92 -5.00 13.09 -24.11
N THR A 93 -6.00 12.47 -23.47
CA THR A 93 -6.17 12.45 -22.02
C THR A 93 -6.07 11.04 -21.48
N LEU A 94 -5.75 10.93 -20.19
CA LEU A 94 -5.65 9.67 -19.48
C LEU A 94 -6.76 9.59 -18.42
N VAL A 95 -7.58 8.55 -18.48
CA VAL A 95 -8.66 8.32 -17.52
C VAL A 95 -8.34 7.08 -16.69
N GLU A 96 -8.45 7.18 -15.37
CA GLU A 96 -8.04 6.08 -14.49
C GLU A 96 -9.08 4.95 -14.47
N VAL A 97 -8.60 3.72 -14.67
CA VAL A 97 -9.41 2.49 -14.75
C VAL A 97 -9.24 1.65 -13.50
N GLY A 98 -8.01 1.55 -13.00
CA GLY A 98 -7.61 0.63 -11.93
C GLY A 98 -7.28 -0.79 -12.42
N PRO A 99 -6.80 -1.69 -11.53
CA PRO A 99 -6.67 -1.52 -10.09
C PRO A 99 -5.54 -0.57 -9.68
N ARG A 100 -5.59 -0.08 -8.42
CA ARG A 100 -4.49 0.64 -7.77
C ARG A 100 -3.87 -0.25 -6.71
N PHE A 101 -2.56 -0.37 -6.71
CA PHE A 101 -1.86 -1.07 -5.64
C PHE A 101 -0.46 -0.51 -5.44
N CYS A 102 0.11 -0.87 -4.30
CA CYS A 102 1.44 -0.47 -3.87
C CYS A 102 2.22 -1.74 -3.50
N LEU A 103 3.42 -1.89 -4.05
CA LEU A 103 4.32 -3.00 -3.78
C LEU A 103 5.52 -2.49 -2.98
N ASN A 104 5.83 -3.17 -1.88
CA ASN A 104 7.05 -2.95 -1.12
C ASN A 104 7.97 -4.16 -1.31
N PRO A 105 9.15 -4.03 -1.94
CA PRO A 105 10.11 -5.12 -2.04
C PRO A 105 10.62 -5.52 -0.65
N ILE A 106 10.51 -6.82 -0.33
CA ILE A 106 10.92 -7.37 0.97
C ILE A 106 12.32 -7.99 0.86
N LYS A 107 12.45 -9.02 0.01
CA LYS A 107 13.71 -9.73 -0.23
C LYS A 107 13.79 -10.20 -1.68
N ILE A 108 15.02 -10.33 -2.19
CA ILE A 108 15.32 -10.92 -3.49
C ILE A 108 16.23 -12.13 -3.26
N PHE A 109 15.83 -13.27 -3.82
CA PHE A 109 16.59 -14.52 -3.74
C PHE A 109 17.28 -14.80 -5.08
N GLY A 110 18.44 -15.45 -5.03
CA GLY A 110 19.22 -15.77 -6.22
C GLY A 110 18.68 -16.93 -7.07
N GLY A 111 17.70 -17.68 -6.57
CA GLY A 111 17.10 -18.81 -7.27
C GLY A 111 15.58 -18.73 -7.34
N SER A 112 14.98 -19.70 -8.05
CA SER A 112 13.53 -19.83 -8.17
C SER A 112 12.96 -20.33 -6.83
N PHE A 113 12.21 -19.46 -6.14
CA PHE A 113 11.60 -19.73 -4.83
C PHE A 113 12.59 -20.13 -3.71
N GLY A 114 13.89 -19.86 -3.87
CA GLY A 114 14.90 -20.22 -2.88
C GLY A 114 16.30 -19.72 -3.24
N GLY A 115 17.31 -20.17 -2.50
CA GLY A 115 18.70 -19.75 -2.67
C GLY A 115 19.11 -18.61 -1.75
N PRO A 116 20.35 -18.10 -1.87
CA PRO A 116 20.88 -17.06 -1.01
C PRO A 116 20.10 -15.74 -1.20
N THR A 117 19.97 -14.98 -0.11
CA THR A 117 19.36 -13.64 -0.15
C THR A 117 20.36 -12.66 -0.76
N LEU A 118 20.00 -12.11 -1.92
CA LEU A 118 20.81 -11.12 -2.64
C LEU A 118 20.51 -9.70 -2.19
N TYR A 119 19.29 -9.45 -1.74
CA TYR A 119 18.85 -8.15 -1.25
C TYR A 119 17.78 -8.34 -0.17
N GLU A 120 17.87 -7.53 0.87
CA GLU A 120 16.87 -7.42 1.94
C GLU A 120 16.64 -5.94 2.22
N ASN A 121 15.37 -5.54 2.22
CA ASN A 121 15.00 -4.16 2.49
C ASN A 121 15.10 -3.85 3.99
N PRO A 122 16.01 -2.96 4.43
CA PRO A 122 16.19 -2.65 5.85
C PRO A 122 15.01 -1.87 6.45
N PHE A 123 14.21 -1.20 5.60
CA PHE A 123 13.08 -0.36 6.04
C PHE A 123 11.77 -1.14 6.14
N TYR A 124 11.72 -2.37 5.62
CA TYR A 124 10.50 -3.17 5.64
C TYR A 124 10.24 -3.72 7.05
N ILE A 125 9.09 -3.36 7.62
CA ILE A 125 8.58 -3.94 8.87
C ILE A 125 7.34 -4.76 8.55
N SER A 126 7.34 -6.02 8.97
CA SER A 126 6.18 -6.89 8.73
C SER A 126 4.94 -6.39 9.50
N PRO A 127 3.74 -6.45 8.91
CA PRO A 127 2.50 -6.07 9.61
C PRO A 127 2.27 -6.87 10.89
N ASN A 128 2.76 -8.12 10.94
CA ASN A 128 2.67 -8.97 12.12
C ASN A 128 3.54 -8.44 13.26
N GLN A 129 4.73 -7.93 12.96
CA GLN A 129 5.60 -7.29 13.95
C GLN A 129 4.98 -6.00 14.48
N ILE A 130 4.33 -5.19 13.63
CA ILE A 130 3.58 -4.00 14.06
C ILE A 130 2.44 -4.40 15.01
N ARG A 131 1.62 -5.39 14.64
CA ARG A 131 0.53 -5.89 15.48
C ARG A 131 1.04 -6.46 16.81
N ALA A 132 2.15 -7.20 16.78
CA ALA A 132 2.77 -7.76 17.98
C ALA A 132 3.29 -6.65 18.91
N LEU A 133 3.90 -5.62 18.36
CA LEU A 133 4.38 -4.46 19.09
C LEU A 133 3.23 -3.68 19.71
N GLU A 134 2.15 -3.44 18.96
CA GLU A 134 0.93 -2.80 19.46
C GLU A 134 0.28 -3.60 20.59
N LYS A 135 0.21 -4.94 20.44
CA LYS A 135 -0.28 -5.84 21.49
C LYS A 135 0.61 -5.78 22.74
N ARG A 136 1.93 -5.74 22.58
CA ARG A 136 2.89 -5.63 23.69
C ARG A 136 2.76 -4.29 24.42
N GLN A 137 2.59 -3.19 23.71
CA GLN A 137 2.31 -1.88 24.32
C GLN A 137 1.01 -1.89 25.13
N LYS A 138 -0.04 -2.54 24.62
CA LYS A 138 -1.32 -2.70 25.32
C LYS A 138 -1.26 -3.65 26.52
N ALA A 139 -0.39 -4.67 26.49
CA ALA A 139 -0.28 -5.71 27.52
C ALA A 139 0.09 -5.17 28.93
N GLY A 140 0.67 -3.97 29.03
CA GLY A 140 1.00 -3.35 30.32
C GLY A 140 -0.17 -2.69 31.05
N LYS A 141 -1.33 -2.47 30.40
CA LYS A 141 -2.47 -1.76 31.00
C LYS A 141 -3.02 -2.47 32.23
N TYR A 142 -3.17 -3.79 32.17
CA TYR A 142 -3.69 -4.58 33.29
C TYR A 142 -2.72 -4.57 34.49
N ALA A 143 -1.44 -4.82 34.25
CA ALA A 143 -0.41 -4.78 35.30
C ALA A 143 -0.31 -3.39 35.96
N LYS A 144 -0.40 -2.30 35.17
CA LYS A 144 -0.47 -0.93 35.70
C LYS A 144 -1.72 -0.71 36.55
N LYS A 145 -2.89 -1.23 36.13
CA LYS A 145 -4.14 -1.14 36.89
C LYS A 145 -4.04 -1.87 38.23
N VAL A 146 -3.47 -3.07 38.25
CA VAL A 146 -3.26 -3.84 39.49
C VAL A 146 -2.30 -3.11 40.43
N LYS A 147 -1.14 -2.64 39.93
CA LYS A 147 -0.20 -1.84 40.73
C LYS A 147 -0.83 -0.58 41.30
N ALA A 148 -1.65 0.14 40.51
CA ALA A 148 -2.36 1.33 40.97
C ALA A 148 -3.38 1.00 42.08
N LYS A 149 -4.12 -0.12 41.96
CA LYS A 149 -5.06 -0.58 42.99
C LYS A 149 -4.34 -0.93 44.29
N THR A 150 -3.20 -1.63 44.22
CA THR A 150 -2.39 -1.95 45.40
C THR A 150 -1.83 -0.68 46.04
N ARG A 151 -1.32 0.27 45.24
CA ARG A 151 -0.82 1.57 45.75
C ARG A 151 -1.91 2.37 46.46
N ARG A 152 -3.13 2.40 45.91
CA ARG A 152 -4.27 3.07 46.53
C ARG A 152 -4.61 2.45 47.89
N LYS A 153 -4.68 1.12 47.98
CA LYS A 153 -4.92 0.42 49.25
C LYS A 153 -3.85 0.72 50.30
N MET A 154 -2.57 0.73 49.92
CA MET A 154 -1.49 1.07 50.83
C MET A 154 -1.58 2.53 51.31
N HIS A 155 -1.97 3.46 50.44
CA HIS A 155 -2.19 4.86 50.79
C HIS A 155 -3.38 5.04 51.75
N GLU A 156 -4.49 4.33 51.53
CA GLU A 156 -5.65 4.33 52.43
C GLU A 156 -5.27 3.75 53.81
N LEU A 157 -4.43 2.71 53.85
CA LEU A 157 -3.95 2.11 55.11
C LEU A 157 -2.96 3.01 55.86
N SER A 158 -2.09 3.72 55.15
CA SER A 158 -1.11 4.62 55.75
C SER A 158 -1.70 5.95 56.22
N ASN A 159 -2.85 6.34 55.66
CA ASN A 159 -3.57 7.56 56.00
C ASN A 159 -4.99 7.23 56.50
N PRO A 160 -5.11 6.57 57.67
CA PRO A 160 -6.41 6.40 58.30
C PRO A 160 -6.97 7.79 58.63
N LEU A 161 -8.24 8.01 58.28
CA LEU A 161 -8.95 9.22 58.69
C LEU A 161 -9.19 9.14 60.19
N GLU A 162 -9.04 10.26 60.89
CA GLU A 162 -9.43 10.33 62.29
C GLU A 162 -10.93 10.02 62.42
N PRO A 163 -11.33 9.22 63.42
CA PRO A 163 -12.75 8.97 63.68
C PRO A 163 -13.46 10.30 63.93
N ASP A 164 -14.55 10.54 63.23
CA ASP A 164 -15.40 11.71 63.46
C ASP A 164 -16.11 11.55 64.81
N GLU A 165 -15.79 12.42 65.77
CA GLU A 165 -16.31 12.40 67.14
C GLU A 165 -17.85 12.52 67.20
N PHE A 166 -18.50 13.03 66.14
CA PHE A 166 -19.95 13.20 66.06
C PHE A 166 -20.66 12.15 65.19
N ALA A 167 -19.96 11.12 64.72
CA ALA A 167 -20.50 10.14 63.76
C ALA A 167 -21.74 9.37 64.25
N ASP A 168 -21.96 9.28 65.56
CA ASP A 168 -23.10 8.57 66.18
C ASP A 168 -24.19 9.51 66.71
N MET A 169 -24.08 10.83 66.52
CA MET A 169 -25.01 11.81 67.08
C MET A 169 -26.44 11.73 66.48
N TRP A 170 -26.63 11.05 65.35
CA TRP A 170 -27.90 11.01 64.61
C TRP A 170 -28.36 9.61 64.20
N LYS A 171 -27.91 8.55 64.89
CA LYS A 171 -28.44 7.19 64.68
C LYS A 171 -29.60 6.93 65.64
N ASP A 172 -30.83 7.07 65.15
CA ASP A 172 -32.07 6.65 65.81
C ASP A 172 -32.25 5.12 65.79
#